data_AF-A0A354IT51-F1
#
_entry.id   AF-A0A354IT51-F1
#
_cell.length_a   1.000
_cell.length_b   1.000
_cell.length_c   1.000
_cell.angle_alpha   90.00
_cell.angle_beta   90.00
_cell.angle_gamma   90.00
#
_symmetry.space_group_name_H-M   'P 1'
#
loop_
_entity.id
_entity.type
_entity.pdbx_description
1 polymer ?
#
loop_
_entity_poly.entity_id
_entity_poly.type
_entity_poly.pdbx_seq_one_letter_code
_entity_poly.pdbx_strand_id
1 'polypeptide(L)'
;YICVHPGARKRDKCWPARRFADVADRLAAEFGVDVVLTGSADEADLAAEVASHMQARAVNAAAPISIGAMAVLMKQARLLVCNDTGVSHMAAGLRLKSVVIFSKADIARWAPLDRDNHRCIWDPDAQRSAAVLQHARALLAGTDPGRQRRAG
;
A
#
# COMPACT_ATOMS: atom_id res chain seq x y z
N TYR A 1 -11.73 3.05 1.12
CA TYR A 1 -10.86 1.88 1.29
C TYR A 1 -9.39 2.28 1.22
N ILE A 2 -8.50 1.37 1.64
CA ILE A 2 -7.06 1.42 1.39
C ILE A 2 -6.68 0.32 0.41
N CYS A 3 -5.61 0.53 -0.36
CA CYS A 3 -5.03 -0.49 -1.21
C CYS A 3 -3.79 -1.09 -0.53
N VAL A 4 -3.68 -2.41 -0.59
CA VAL A 4 -2.46 -3.14 -0.22
C VAL A 4 -1.95 -3.88 -1.46
N HIS A 5 -0.69 -3.66 -1.81
CA HIS A 5 -0.04 -4.33 -2.94
C HIS A 5 1.19 -5.08 -2.41
N PRO A 6 1.06 -6.37 -2.06
CA PRO A 6 2.14 -7.14 -1.47
C PRO A 6 3.17 -7.63 -2.49
N GLY A 7 2.86 -7.50 -3.79
CA GLY A 7 3.71 -7.90 -4.90
C GLY A 7 5.01 -7.12 -5.02
N ALA A 8 5.97 -7.72 -5.72
CA ALA A 8 7.21 -7.10 -6.20
C ALA A 8 7.79 -7.94 -7.33
N ARG A 9 8.66 -7.33 -8.16
CA ARG A 9 9.30 -7.99 -9.30
C ARG A 9 10.02 -9.30 -8.93
N LYS A 10 10.49 -9.42 -7.69
CA LYS A 10 11.07 -10.66 -7.15
C LYS A 10 10.49 -10.89 -5.75
N ARG A 11 10.11 -12.14 -5.45
CA ARG A 11 9.53 -12.51 -4.14
C ARG A 11 10.45 -12.24 -2.96
N ASP A 12 11.76 -12.36 -3.16
CA ASP A 12 12.76 -12.07 -2.13
C ASP A 12 12.85 -10.57 -1.77
N LYS A 13 12.13 -9.71 -2.51
CA LYS A 13 11.95 -8.29 -2.21
C LYS A 13 10.58 -7.99 -1.58
N CYS A 14 9.67 -8.96 -1.53
CA CYS A 14 8.37 -8.76 -0.90
C CYS A 14 8.53 -8.74 0.62
N TRP A 15 7.90 -7.77 1.26
CA TRP A 15 7.68 -7.82 2.70
C TRP A 15 6.74 -9.01 3.03
N PRO A 16 6.89 -9.69 4.18
CA PRO A 16 6.12 -10.90 4.46
C PRO A 16 4.60 -10.67 4.46
N ALA A 17 3.85 -11.61 3.89
CA ALA A 17 2.39 -11.49 3.75
C ALA A 17 1.67 -11.22 5.09
N ARG A 18 2.06 -11.94 6.15
CA ARG A 18 1.52 -11.73 7.50
C ARG A 18 1.72 -10.30 8.02
N ARG A 19 2.82 -9.64 7.64
CA ARG A 19 3.07 -8.26 8.05
C ARG A 19 2.14 -7.29 7.33
N PHE A 20 1.87 -7.51 6.04
CA PHE A 20 0.84 -6.75 5.33
C PHE A 20 -0.54 -6.95 5.95
N ALA A 21 -0.90 -8.19 6.30
CA ALA A 21 -2.17 -8.50 6.97
C ALA A 21 -2.31 -7.77 8.31
N ASP A 22 -1.30 -7.89 9.19
CA ASP A 22 -1.29 -7.19 10.50
C ASP A 22 -1.47 -5.68 10.35
N VAL A 23 -0.82 -5.06 9.35
CA VAL A 23 -0.97 -3.62 9.07
C VAL A 23 -2.39 -3.32 8.58
N ALA A 24 -2.88 -4.09 7.62
CA ALA A 24 -4.19 -3.89 7.02
C ALA A 24 -5.32 -4.01 8.05
N ASP A 25 -5.29 -5.03 8.90
CA ASP A 25 -6.29 -5.26 9.95
C ASP A 25 -6.34 -4.12 10.96
N ARG A 26 -5.17 -3.65 11.42
CA ARG A 26 -5.10 -2.54 12.37
C ARG A 26 -5.63 -1.24 11.77
N LEU A 27 -5.30 -0.95 10.52
CA LEU A 27 -5.82 0.24 9.85
C LEU A 27 -7.32 0.15 9.59
N ALA A 28 -7.83 -1.03 9.20
CA ALA A 28 -9.25 -1.28 9.02
C ALA A 28 -10.03 -1.07 10.32
N ALA A 29 -9.54 -1.65 11.42
CA ALA A 29 -10.17 -1.53 12.75
C ALA A 29 -10.14 -0.09 13.29
N GLU A 30 -9.01 0.62 13.14
CA GLU A 30 -8.84 1.96 13.71
C GLU A 30 -9.56 3.06 12.90
N PHE A 31 -9.65 2.93 11.58
CA PHE A 31 -10.19 3.98 10.70
C PHE A 31 -11.51 3.61 10.01
N GLY A 32 -12.05 2.40 10.25
CA GLY A 32 -13.29 1.93 9.62
C GLY A 32 -13.19 1.89 8.09
N VAL A 33 -12.05 1.45 7.54
CA VAL A 33 -11.80 1.41 6.10
C VAL A 33 -11.77 -0.01 5.56
N ASP A 34 -12.41 -0.23 4.41
CA ASP A 34 -12.25 -1.49 3.69
C ASP A 34 -10.82 -1.62 3.14
N VAL A 35 -10.39 -2.87 2.95
CA VAL A 35 -9.08 -3.22 2.38
C VAL A 35 -9.28 -3.83 0.99
N VAL A 36 -8.54 -3.32 0.01
CA VAL A 36 -8.45 -3.90 -1.33
C VAL A 36 -7.05 -4.42 -1.54
N LEU A 37 -6.92 -5.74 -1.76
CA LEU A 37 -5.66 -6.36 -2.12
C LEU A 37 -5.50 -6.29 -3.64
N THR A 38 -4.34 -5.85 -4.09
CA THR A 38 -4.04 -5.69 -5.52
C THR A 38 -2.77 -6.45 -5.87
N GLY A 39 -2.66 -6.84 -7.13
CA GLY A 39 -1.55 -7.61 -7.65
C GLY A 39 -1.78 -7.91 -9.12
N SER A 40 -0.71 -8.24 -9.82
CA SER A 40 -0.79 -8.89 -11.13
C SER A 40 -1.30 -10.33 -11.00
N ALA A 41 -1.53 -11.00 -12.13
CA ALA A 41 -1.92 -12.41 -12.16
C ALA A 41 -0.88 -13.31 -11.46
N ASP A 42 0.41 -13.01 -11.65
CA ASP A 42 1.53 -13.77 -11.06
C ASP A 42 1.73 -13.50 -9.56
N GLU A 43 1.01 -12.52 -9.01
CA GLU A 43 1.04 -12.12 -7.59
C GLU A 43 -0.28 -12.45 -6.88
N ALA A 44 -1.22 -13.11 -7.55
CA ALA A 44 -2.54 -13.42 -7.01
C ALA A 44 -2.46 -14.37 -5.81
N ASP A 45 -1.52 -15.30 -5.82
CA ASP A 45 -1.26 -16.21 -4.70
C ASP A 45 -0.72 -15.45 -3.47
N LEU A 46 0.13 -14.45 -3.67
CA LEU A 46 0.63 -13.61 -2.58
C LEU A 46 -0.47 -12.72 -1.99
N ALA A 47 -1.35 -12.17 -2.83
CA ALA A 47 -2.54 -11.45 -2.34
C ALA A 47 -3.49 -12.38 -1.58
N ALA A 48 -3.67 -13.63 -2.04
CA ALA A 48 -4.45 -14.63 -1.32
C ALA A 48 -3.80 -15.02 0.02
N GLU A 49 -2.48 -15.14 0.07
CA GLU A 49 -1.72 -15.40 1.31
C GLU A 49 -1.94 -14.28 2.34
N VAL A 50 -1.86 -13.01 1.92
CA VAL A 50 -2.20 -11.87 2.77
C VAL A 50 -3.63 -11.99 3.28
N ALA A 51 -4.60 -12.23 2.40
CA ALA A 51 -6.01 -12.38 2.78
C ALA A 51 -6.22 -13.49 3.82
N SER A 52 -5.49 -14.61 3.69
CA SER A 52 -5.59 -15.75 4.61
C SER A 52 -5.10 -15.45 6.03
N HIS A 53 -4.24 -14.44 6.18
CA HIS A 53 -3.76 -13.99 7.48
C HIS A 53 -4.61 -12.86 8.07
N MET A 54 -5.46 -12.23 7.27
CA MET A 54 -6.29 -11.11 7.71
C MET A 54 -7.50 -11.57 8.54
N GLN A 55 -7.90 -10.71 9.48
CA GLN A 55 -9.14 -10.82 10.22
C GLN A 55 -10.23 -9.92 9.61
N ALA A 56 -9.85 -8.75 9.08
CA ALA A 56 -10.76 -7.86 8.39
C ALA A 56 -11.13 -8.41 7.01
N ARG A 57 -12.37 -8.14 6.56
CA ARG A 57 -12.78 -8.49 5.20
C ARG A 57 -11.97 -7.67 4.20
N ALA A 58 -11.33 -8.36 3.26
CA ALA A 58 -10.65 -7.73 2.13
C ALA A 58 -11.30 -8.12 0.80
N VAL A 59 -11.30 -7.19 -0.14
CA VAL A 59 -11.59 -7.49 -1.55
C VAL A 59 -10.27 -7.87 -2.20
N ASN A 60 -10.13 -9.13 -2.62
CA ASN A 60 -8.98 -9.54 -3.41
C ASN A 60 -9.22 -9.19 -4.89
N ALA A 61 -8.58 -8.12 -5.35
CA ALA A 61 -8.59 -7.64 -6.72
C ALA A 61 -7.26 -7.93 -7.44
N ALA A 62 -6.45 -8.87 -6.94
CA ALA A 62 -5.28 -9.35 -7.64
C ALA A 62 -5.70 -10.21 -8.84
N ALA A 63 -5.80 -9.56 -9.99
CA ALA A 63 -6.27 -10.13 -11.23
C ALA A 63 -5.56 -9.43 -12.40
N PRO A 64 -5.62 -9.99 -13.62
CA PRO A 64 -5.16 -9.30 -14.82
C PRO A 64 -6.04 -8.07 -15.08
N ILE A 65 -5.69 -6.93 -14.49
CA ILE A 65 -6.31 -5.63 -14.79
C ILE A 65 -5.30 -4.75 -15.53
N SER A 66 -5.80 -3.94 -16.45
CA SER A 66 -4.95 -3.02 -17.19
C SER A 66 -4.32 -1.97 -16.25
N ILE A 67 -3.19 -1.40 -16.67
CA ILE A 67 -2.54 -0.30 -15.94
C ILE A 67 -3.53 0.86 -15.71
N GLY A 68 -4.37 1.16 -16.70
CA GLY A 68 -5.42 2.18 -16.58
C GLY A 68 -6.47 1.83 -15.53
N ALA A 69 -6.92 0.58 -15.48
CA ALA A 69 -7.86 0.12 -14.45
C ALA A 69 -7.25 0.17 -13.04
N MET A 70 -5.98 -0.24 -12.90
CA MET A 70 -5.24 -0.11 -11.64
C MET A 70 -5.13 1.35 -11.20
N ALA A 71 -4.85 2.27 -12.13
CA ALA A 71 -4.77 3.69 -11.83
C ALA A 71 -6.11 4.28 -11.37
N VAL A 72 -7.22 3.86 -12.00
CA VAL A 72 -8.58 4.27 -11.59
C VAL A 72 -8.91 3.76 -10.18
N LEU A 73 -8.59 2.49 -9.89
CA LEU A 73 -8.74 1.91 -8.57
C LEU A 73 -7.92 2.70 -7.53
N MET A 74 -6.65 2.95 -7.80
CA MET A 74 -5.76 3.68 -6.90
C MET A 74 -6.20 5.12 -6.66
N LYS A 75 -6.68 5.81 -7.69
CA LYS A 75 -7.15 7.20 -7.57
C LYS A 75 -8.27 7.38 -6.54
N GLN A 76 -9.07 6.34 -6.27
CA GLN A 76 -10.16 6.37 -5.30
C GLN A 76 -9.76 5.84 -3.91
N ALA A 77 -8.55 5.30 -3.77
CA ALA A 77 -8.03 4.83 -2.49
C ALA A 77 -7.63 5.99 -1.58
N ARG A 78 -7.73 5.80 -0.26
CA ARG A 78 -7.25 6.79 0.72
C ARG A 78 -5.76 6.68 0.99
N LEU A 79 -5.20 5.49 0.81
CA LEU A 79 -3.81 5.14 1.09
C LEU A 79 -3.43 3.90 0.27
N LEU A 80 -2.18 3.86 -0.19
CA LEU A 80 -1.52 2.64 -0.68
C LEU A 80 -0.44 2.17 0.30
N VAL A 81 -0.42 0.88 0.64
CA VAL A 81 0.71 0.23 1.32
C VAL A 81 1.31 -0.82 0.38
N CYS A 82 2.58 -0.68 0.02
CA CYS A 82 3.20 -1.51 -1.02
C CYS A 82 4.71 -1.68 -0.81
N ASN A 83 5.31 -2.65 -1.51
CA ASN A 83 6.77 -2.67 -1.70
C ASN A 83 7.20 -1.61 -2.72
N ASP A 84 8.51 -1.39 -2.83
CA ASP A 84 9.10 -0.58 -3.91
C ASP A 84 8.96 -1.26 -5.29
N THR A 85 7.86 -0.97 -5.99
CA THR A 85 7.53 -1.51 -7.32
C THR A 85 6.90 -0.44 -8.21
N GLY A 86 6.56 -0.78 -9.46
CA GLY A 86 5.86 0.13 -10.38
C GLY A 86 4.59 0.77 -9.78
N VAL A 87 3.96 0.11 -8.81
CA VAL A 87 2.77 0.63 -8.13
C VAL A 87 3.07 1.86 -7.25
N SER A 88 4.27 1.95 -6.68
CA SER A 88 4.70 3.09 -5.87
C SER A 88 4.83 4.35 -6.74
N HIS A 89 5.37 4.20 -7.95
CA HIS A 89 5.47 5.28 -8.94
C HIS A 89 4.09 5.69 -9.47
N MET A 90 3.18 4.74 -9.66
CA MET A 90 1.78 5.05 -10.02
C MET A 90 1.11 5.90 -8.94
N ALA A 91 1.29 5.54 -7.66
CA ALA A 91 0.77 6.35 -6.55
C ALA A 91 1.35 7.77 -6.55
N ALA A 92 2.64 7.93 -6.85
CA ALA A 92 3.27 9.23 -7.01
C ALA A 92 2.65 10.07 -8.13
N GLY A 93 2.45 9.48 -9.31
CA GLY A 93 1.77 10.15 -10.44
C GLY A 93 0.33 10.54 -10.13
N LEU A 94 -0.38 9.74 -9.33
CA LEU A 94 -1.77 9.99 -8.93
C LEU A 94 -1.91 10.88 -7.71
N ARG A 95 -0.80 11.29 -7.07
CA ARG A 95 -0.79 11.96 -5.75
C ARG A 95 -1.57 11.19 -4.68
N LEU A 96 -1.60 9.86 -4.81
CA LEU A 96 -2.17 8.96 -3.82
C LEU A 96 -1.14 8.80 -2.70
N LYS A 97 -1.54 9.14 -1.47
CA LYS A 97 -0.70 8.91 -0.29
C LYS A 97 -0.25 7.45 -0.23
N SER A 98 1.02 7.21 0.05
CA SER A 98 1.54 5.85 0.13
C SER A 98 2.57 5.64 1.23
N VAL A 99 2.61 4.42 1.75
CA VAL A 99 3.73 3.87 2.50
C VAL A 99 4.41 2.84 1.61
N VAL A 100 5.68 3.09 1.28
CA VAL A 100 6.49 2.26 0.37
C VAL A 100 7.59 1.58 1.17
N ILE A 101 7.58 0.25 1.16
CA ILE A 101 8.48 -0.60 1.94
C ILE A 101 9.63 -1.06 1.06
N PHE A 102 10.85 -0.82 1.51
CA PHE A 102 12.08 -1.19 0.84
C PHE A 102 12.79 -2.27 1.65
N SER A 103 12.96 -3.43 1.04
CA SER A 103 13.62 -4.61 1.64
C SER A 103 15.03 -4.85 1.08
N LYS A 104 15.26 -4.53 -0.21
CA LYS A 104 16.56 -4.71 -0.88
C LYS A 104 16.92 -3.60 -1.88
N ALA A 105 15.99 -2.70 -2.21
CA ALA A 105 16.19 -1.68 -3.22
C ALA A 105 16.77 -0.38 -2.62
N ASP A 106 17.57 0.34 -3.41
CA ASP A 106 18.16 1.60 -2.99
C ASP A 106 17.11 2.72 -2.92
N ILE A 107 16.79 3.14 -1.69
CA ILE A 107 15.82 4.20 -1.40
C ILE A 107 16.24 5.53 -2.04
N ALA A 108 17.54 5.84 -2.11
CA ALA A 108 18.01 7.11 -2.65
C ALA A 108 17.71 7.25 -4.15
N ARG A 109 17.62 6.11 -4.85
CA ARG A 109 17.39 6.08 -6.30
C ARG A 109 15.92 6.05 -6.69
N TRP A 110 15.07 5.36 -5.92
CA TRP A 110 13.72 5.00 -6.38
C TRP A 110 12.58 5.67 -5.64
N ALA A 111 12.87 6.25 -4.47
CA ALA A 111 11.80 6.81 -3.68
C ALA A 111 11.23 8.11 -4.26
N PRO A 112 9.90 8.33 -4.17
CA PRO A 112 9.27 9.55 -4.67
C PRO A 112 9.86 10.82 -4.06
N LEU A 113 9.90 11.90 -4.85
CA LEU A 113 10.41 13.20 -4.38
C LEU A 113 9.50 13.81 -3.31
N ASP A 114 8.18 13.66 -3.46
CA ASP A 114 7.19 14.11 -2.48
C ASP A 114 7.18 13.17 -1.27
N ARG A 115 8.03 13.47 -0.29
CA ARG A 115 8.13 12.69 0.94
C ARG A 115 6.98 12.91 1.90
N ASP A 116 6.11 13.90 1.65
CA ASP A 116 4.98 14.19 2.52
C ASP A 116 3.79 13.28 2.24
N ASN A 117 3.52 13.04 0.96
CA ASN A 117 2.51 12.08 0.54
C ASN A 117 3.05 10.64 0.48
N HIS A 118 4.35 10.45 0.24
CA HIS A 118 4.95 9.12 0.08
C HIS A 118 6.02 8.85 1.13
N ARG A 119 5.66 8.04 2.14
CA ARG A 119 6.55 7.67 3.25
C ARG A 119 7.32 6.40 2.88
N CYS A 120 8.63 6.48 2.78
CA CYS A 120 9.49 5.34 2.44
C CYS A 120 10.13 4.76 3.69
N ILE A 121 10.04 3.44 3.86
CA ILE A 121 10.52 2.74 5.04
C ILE A 121 11.49 1.64 4.62
N TRP A 122 12.72 1.72 5.12
CA TRP A 122 13.68 0.63 5.04
C TRP A 122 13.35 -0.43 6.09
N ASP A 123 13.02 -1.65 5.66
CA ASP A 123 12.70 -2.78 6.53
C ASP A 123 13.12 -4.14 5.90
N PRO A 124 14.44 -4.39 5.75
CA PRO A 124 14.96 -5.61 5.12
C PRO A 124 14.62 -6.89 5.90
N ASP A 125 14.51 -6.79 7.23
CA ASP A 125 14.29 -7.91 8.14
C ASP A 125 12.84 -8.06 8.59
N ALA A 126 11.94 -7.22 8.05
CA ALA A 126 10.51 -7.22 8.38
C ALA A 126 10.18 -7.05 9.87
N GLN A 127 10.94 -6.19 10.55
CA GLN A 127 10.82 -5.91 12.00
C GLN A 127 10.20 -4.54 12.29
N ARG A 128 9.93 -3.72 11.26
CA ARG A 128 9.49 -2.32 11.43
C ARG A 128 8.03 -2.10 11.06
N SER A 129 7.17 -3.11 11.23
CA SER A 129 5.72 -2.97 11.03
C SER A 129 5.08 -1.87 11.88
N ALA A 130 5.62 -1.59 13.07
CA ALA A 130 5.20 -0.48 13.91
C ALA A 130 5.43 0.89 13.24
N ALA A 131 6.57 1.06 12.55
CA ALA A 131 6.87 2.28 11.80
C ALA A 131 5.95 2.42 10.57
N VAL A 132 5.70 1.32 9.86
CA VAL A 132 4.73 1.26 8.74
C VAL A 132 3.37 1.78 9.20
N LEU A 133 2.88 1.28 10.34
CA LEU A 133 1.60 1.71 10.90
C LEU A 133 1.60 3.16 11.37
N GLN A 134 2.66 3.62 12.01
CA GLN A 134 2.77 5.02 12.44
C GLN A 134 2.64 5.97 11.23
N HIS A 135 3.36 5.69 10.14
CA HIS A 135 3.29 6.50 8.93
C HIS A 135 1.92 6.39 8.23
N ALA A 136 1.36 5.19 8.14
CA ALA A 136 0.03 4.98 7.56
C ALA A 136 -1.05 5.75 8.32
N ARG A 137 -1.02 5.72 9.66
CA ARG A 137 -1.92 6.47 10.54
C ARG A 137 -1.81 7.98 10.32
N ALA A 138 -0.59 8.51 10.28
CA ALA A 138 -0.36 9.93 10.06
C ALA A 138 -0.94 10.40 8.70
N LEU A 139 -0.71 9.60 7.65
CA LEU A 139 -1.25 9.88 6.32
C LEU A 139 -2.79 9.86 6.31
N LEU A 140 -3.41 8.84 6.93
CA LEU A 140 -4.87 8.69 6.99
C LEU A 140 -5.53 9.76 7.86
N ALA A 141 -4.96 10.11 9.01
CA ALA A 141 -5.46 11.15 9.91
C ALA A 141 -5.40 12.55 9.27
N GLY A 142 -4.34 12.83 8.49
CA GLY A 142 -4.26 14.05 7.67
C GLY A 142 -5.18 14.06 6.44
N THR A 143 -6.07 13.06 6.31
CA THR A 143 -7.07 12.97 5.23
C THR A 143 -8.44 13.33 5.79
N ASP A 144 -8.59 14.55 6.29
CA ASP A 144 -9.91 15.08 6.67
C ASP A 144 -10.75 15.25 5.39
N PRO A 145 -11.88 14.53 5.23
CA PRO A 145 -12.73 14.62 4.04
C PRO A 145 -13.22 16.04 3.72
N GLY A 146 -13.25 16.93 4.73
CA GLY A 146 -13.69 18.31 4.59
C GLY A 146 -12.72 19.23 3.83
N ARG A 147 -11.43 18.85 3.70
CA ARG A 147 -10.40 19.73 3.11
C ARG A 147 -10.25 19.60 1.59
N GLN A 148 -10.70 18.50 0.99
CA GLN A 148 -10.60 18.28 -0.47
C GLN A 148 -11.73 18.94 -1.29
N ARG A 149 -12.76 19.50 -0.66
CA ARG A 149 -13.88 20.21 -1.33
C ARG A 149 -13.73 21.72 -1.43
N ARG A 150 -12.61 22.32 -0.99
CA ARG A 150 -12.38 23.78 -1.03
C ARG A 150 -11.29 24.22 -2.02
N ALA A 151 -10.86 23.33 -2.91
CA ALA A 151 -10.01 23.66 -4.04
C ALA A 151 -10.71 23.20 -5.32
N GLY A 152 -11.60 24.06 -5.84
CA GLY A 152 -12.42 23.83 -7.03
C GLY A 152 -13.46 24.91 -7.16
#